data_AF-F7LZ63-F1
#
_entry.id   AF-F7LZ63-F1
#
_cell.length_a   1.000
_cell.length_b   1.000
_cell.length_c   1.000
_cell.angle_alpha   90.00
_cell.angle_beta   90.00
_cell.angle_gamma   90.00
#
_symmetry.space_group_name_H-M   'P 1'
#
loop_
_entity.id
_entity.type
_entity.pdbx_description
1 polymer ?
#
loop_
_entity_poly.entity_id
_entity_poly.type
_entity_poly.pdbx_seq_one_letter_code
_entity_poly.pdbx_strand_id
1 'polypeptide(L)'
;MAVLLFSLVVPGLAIAQTEVLYNGIHLPEQWPPRYTEPQKAQDMPIPYLEQKPGVIPVNVGRQLFVDSFLIAETNLNRVIHTPRFYEGNPVLGPDKEWEKTTEGGLYAAPFSDGIWYDEKDGKFKMWYLAGAGVLHKGDNQTFYTGYAESEDGKHWTKPVLDIWNQTNIVDTCNRDAATIWLDKQEKDPSKRYKMFNVERRPTDRRWQFILKYSSDGIHWGEGVAQSGDLYDRSSAFYNPFRDVWALSMRYGTTVSSRSRSYLEIFLTILKIHT
;
A
#
# COMPACT_ATOMS: atom_id res chain seq x y z
N MET A 1 -63.39 10.70 9.29
CA MET A 1 -62.61 9.58 9.84
C MET A 1 -61.89 8.89 8.69
N ALA A 2 -60.58 9.11 8.56
CA ALA A 2 -59.77 8.48 7.52
C ALA A 2 -59.06 7.26 8.12
N VAL A 3 -59.22 6.10 7.48
CA VAL A 3 -58.56 4.84 7.85
C VAL A 3 -57.21 4.81 7.13
N LEU A 4 -56.11 4.82 7.89
CA LEU A 4 -54.78 4.55 7.37
C LEU A 4 -54.61 3.03 7.19
N LEU A 5 -54.38 2.58 5.96
CA LEU A 5 -53.87 1.25 5.67
C LEU A 5 -52.34 1.27 5.76
N PHE A 6 -51.78 0.50 6.69
CA PHE A 6 -50.36 0.17 6.70
C PHE A 6 -50.11 -1.02 5.78
N SER A 7 -49.40 -0.81 4.68
CA SER A 7 -48.84 -1.90 3.87
C SER A 7 -47.62 -2.48 4.58
N LEU A 8 -47.71 -3.73 5.03
CA LEU A 8 -46.58 -4.54 5.48
C LEU A 8 -45.74 -4.95 4.26
N VAL A 9 -44.57 -4.34 4.10
CA VAL A 9 -43.54 -4.82 3.19
C VAL A 9 -42.85 -5.99 3.88
N VAL A 10 -43.07 -7.20 3.37
CA VAL A 10 -42.28 -8.38 3.75
C VAL A 10 -40.87 -8.19 3.17
N PRO A 11 -39.79 -8.24 3.96
CA PRO A 11 -38.45 -8.24 3.40
C PRO A 11 -38.28 -9.54 2.61
N GLY A 12 -38.09 -9.43 1.30
CA GLY A 12 -37.64 -10.55 0.49
C GLY A 12 -36.31 -11.06 1.04
N LEU A 13 -36.18 -12.39 1.13
CA LEU A 13 -34.89 -13.06 1.32
C LEU A 13 -33.95 -12.55 0.23
N ALA A 14 -33.05 -11.64 0.59
CA ALA A 14 -31.89 -11.32 -0.22
C ALA A 14 -31.04 -12.59 -0.21
N ILE A 15 -31.06 -13.35 -1.31
CA ILE A 15 -30.02 -14.35 -1.55
C ILE A 15 -28.73 -13.54 -1.60
N ALA A 16 -27.86 -13.70 -0.61
CA ALA A 16 -26.54 -13.10 -0.60
C ALA A 16 -25.80 -13.62 -1.84
N GLN A 17 -25.74 -12.79 -2.87
CA GLN A 17 -25.12 -13.19 -4.13
C GLN A 17 -23.61 -13.10 -3.93
N THR A 18 -22.97 -14.26 -3.85
CA THR A 18 -21.51 -14.36 -3.81
C THR A 18 -20.94 -13.74 -5.08
N GLU A 19 -20.08 -12.73 -4.92
CA GLU A 19 -19.43 -12.06 -6.05
C GLU A 19 -18.57 -13.08 -6.81
N VAL A 20 -18.71 -13.11 -8.14
CA VAL A 20 -17.85 -13.90 -9.02
C VAL A 20 -16.83 -12.97 -9.65
N LEU A 21 -15.55 -13.21 -9.35
CA LEU A 21 -14.44 -12.43 -9.89
C LEU A 21 -14.26 -12.68 -11.39
N TYR A 22 -13.52 -11.79 -12.05
CA TYR A 22 -13.19 -11.86 -13.48
C TYR A 22 -12.55 -13.19 -13.93
N ASN A 23 -11.93 -13.93 -13.01
CA ASN A 23 -11.27 -15.22 -13.25
C ASN A 23 -12.10 -16.42 -12.78
N GLY A 24 -13.41 -16.23 -12.54
CA GLY A 24 -14.35 -17.29 -12.16
C GLY A 24 -14.32 -17.66 -10.68
N ILE A 25 -13.45 -17.06 -9.86
CA ILE A 25 -13.41 -17.32 -8.42
C ILE A 25 -14.69 -16.77 -7.79
N HIS A 26 -15.42 -17.63 -7.08
CA HIS A 26 -16.54 -17.25 -6.24
C HIS A 26 -16.01 -16.83 -4.88
N LEU A 27 -16.30 -15.59 -4.47
CA LEU A 27 -15.98 -15.15 -3.12
C LEU A 27 -16.97 -15.77 -2.12
N PRO A 28 -16.51 -16.07 -0.89
CA PRO A 28 -17.44 -16.31 0.21
C PRO A 28 -18.31 -15.07 0.46
N GLU A 29 -19.48 -15.27 1.08
CA GLU A 29 -20.38 -14.19 1.49
C GLU A 29 -19.68 -13.14 2.35
N GLN A 30 -18.78 -13.60 3.24
CA GLN A 30 -17.92 -12.72 4.02
C GLN A 30 -16.57 -12.51 3.33
N TRP A 31 -16.39 -11.35 2.72
CA TRP A 31 -15.12 -10.92 2.13
C TRP A 31 -14.68 -9.53 2.63
N PRO A 32 -13.38 -9.30 2.90
CA PRO A 32 -12.30 -10.30 2.99
C PRO A 32 -12.55 -11.35 4.09
N PRO A 33 -12.00 -12.56 3.99
CA PRO A 33 -12.25 -13.61 4.97
C PRO A 33 -11.78 -13.20 6.38
N ARG A 34 -12.55 -13.54 7.40
CA ARG A 34 -12.21 -13.30 8.81
C ARG A 34 -11.67 -14.59 9.42
N TYR A 35 -10.35 -14.66 9.55
CA TYR A 35 -9.69 -15.77 10.24
C TYR A 35 -9.54 -15.47 11.73
N THR A 36 -9.68 -16.51 12.56
CA THR A 36 -9.28 -16.43 13.96
C THR A 36 -7.77 -16.32 14.07
N GLU A 37 -7.28 -15.72 15.16
CA GLU A 37 -5.85 -15.68 15.43
C GLU A 37 -5.31 -17.11 15.58
N PRO A 38 -4.28 -17.51 14.81
CA PRO A 38 -3.77 -18.87 14.87
C PRO A 38 -3.08 -19.10 16.23
N GLN A 39 -3.13 -20.33 16.73
CA GLN A 39 -2.45 -20.73 17.99
C GLN A 39 -1.01 -21.21 17.77
N LYS A 40 -0.61 -21.43 16.51
CA LYS A 40 0.75 -21.80 16.10
C LYS A 40 1.05 -21.23 14.71
N ALA A 41 2.32 -21.16 14.33
CA ALA A 41 2.71 -20.75 12.99
C ALA A 41 2.12 -21.70 11.94
N GLN A 42 1.46 -21.14 10.93
CA GLN A 42 0.86 -21.87 9.82
C GLN A 42 0.73 -20.98 8.59
N ASP A 43 0.61 -21.60 7.43
CA ASP A 43 0.35 -20.89 6.18
C ASP A 43 -1.09 -20.37 6.12
N MET A 44 -1.28 -19.27 5.39
CA MET A 44 -2.63 -18.76 5.11
C MET A 44 -3.36 -19.73 4.17
N PRO A 45 -4.65 -20.04 4.43
CA PRO A 45 -5.44 -20.84 3.51
C PRO A 45 -5.49 -20.23 2.11
N ILE A 46 -5.38 -21.07 1.08
CA ILE A 46 -5.42 -20.65 -0.34
C ILE A 46 -6.63 -21.30 -1.02
N PRO A 47 -7.87 -20.91 -0.66
CA PRO A 47 -9.08 -21.65 -1.03
C PRO A 47 -9.29 -21.73 -2.55
N TYR A 48 -8.80 -20.74 -3.31
CA TYR A 48 -8.92 -20.74 -4.77
C TYR A 48 -8.04 -21.79 -5.46
N LEU A 49 -7.06 -22.38 -4.77
CA LEU A 49 -6.28 -23.52 -5.28
C LEU A 49 -6.89 -24.87 -4.85
N GLU A 50 -7.58 -24.91 -3.72
CA GLU A 50 -8.29 -26.10 -3.24
C GLU A 50 -9.55 -26.36 -4.06
N GLN A 51 -10.31 -25.31 -4.36
CA GLN A 51 -11.54 -25.38 -5.15
C GLN A 51 -11.46 -24.43 -6.34
N LYS A 52 -10.85 -24.90 -7.43
CA LYS A 52 -10.75 -24.13 -8.67
C LYS A 52 -12.12 -23.98 -9.36
N PRO A 53 -12.39 -22.84 -10.00
CA PRO A 53 -13.56 -22.70 -10.87
C PRO A 53 -13.55 -23.74 -11.99
N GLY A 54 -14.73 -24.27 -12.35
CA GLY A 54 -14.85 -25.22 -13.47
C GLY A 54 -14.48 -24.61 -14.83
N VAL A 55 -14.60 -23.29 -14.96
CA VAL A 55 -14.15 -22.51 -16.11
C VAL A 55 -13.37 -21.30 -15.61
N ILE A 56 -12.14 -21.12 -16.10
CA ILE A 56 -11.28 -19.99 -15.76
C ILE A 56 -11.08 -19.13 -17.02
N PRO A 57 -11.65 -17.92 -17.09
CA PRO A 57 -11.37 -16.99 -18.18
C PRO A 57 -9.88 -16.61 -18.21
N VAL A 58 -9.20 -16.92 -19.32
CA VAL A 58 -7.77 -16.60 -19.52
C VAL A 58 -7.53 -15.43 -20.47
N ASN A 59 -8.59 -14.93 -21.11
CA ASN A 59 -8.57 -13.81 -22.06
C ASN A 59 -8.70 -12.44 -21.38
N VAL A 60 -8.52 -12.37 -20.07
CA VAL A 60 -8.73 -11.17 -19.24
C VAL A 60 -7.48 -10.83 -18.45
N GLY A 61 -7.03 -9.57 -18.53
CA GLY A 61 -5.95 -9.04 -17.70
C GLY A 61 -4.58 -9.68 -17.90
N ARG A 62 -3.74 -9.56 -16.87
CA ARG A 62 -2.39 -10.12 -16.83
C ARG A 62 -2.41 -11.45 -16.07
N GLN A 63 -1.92 -12.50 -16.70
CA GLN A 63 -1.79 -13.82 -16.07
C GLN A 63 -0.36 -14.00 -15.56
N LEU A 64 -0.21 -14.25 -14.26
CA LEU A 64 1.08 -14.50 -13.62
C LEU A 64 1.17 -15.97 -13.21
N PHE A 65 2.20 -16.68 -13.66
CA PHE A 65 2.46 -18.07 -13.28
C PHE A 65 3.25 -18.15 -11.97
N VAL A 66 2.77 -17.46 -10.93
CA VAL A 66 3.37 -17.47 -9.59
C VAL A 66 2.90 -18.65 -8.75
N ASP A 67 1.76 -19.24 -9.09
CA ASP A 67 1.18 -20.42 -8.46
C ASP A 67 0.70 -21.43 -9.55
N SER A 68 -0.05 -22.44 -9.14
CA SER A 68 -0.61 -23.47 -10.02
C SER A 68 -2.06 -23.21 -10.42
N PHE A 69 -2.64 -22.02 -10.20
CA PHE A 69 -4.06 -21.74 -10.43
C PHE A 69 -4.49 -22.10 -11.86
N LEU A 70 -3.75 -21.63 -12.87
CA LEU A 70 -4.01 -21.90 -14.29
C LEU A 70 -3.50 -23.24 -14.79
N ILE A 71 -2.73 -23.98 -13.98
CA ILE A 71 -2.12 -25.24 -14.38
C ILE A 71 -3.06 -26.38 -14.02
N ALA A 72 -3.64 -27.03 -15.03
CA ALA A 72 -4.37 -28.28 -14.85
C ALA A 72 -3.40 -29.46 -14.69
N GLU A 73 -2.45 -29.58 -15.62
CA GLU A 73 -1.36 -30.56 -15.62
C GLU A 73 -0.11 -29.97 -16.27
N THR A 74 1.06 -30.50 -15.92
CA THR A 74 2.34 -30.11 -16.55
C THR A 74 3.36 -31.22 -16.37
N ASN A 75 4.23 -31.39 -17.36
CA ASN A 75 5.44 -32.22 -17.29
C ASN A 75 6.71 -31.37 -17.14
N LEU A 76 6.57 -30.06 -16.94
CA LEU A 76 7.68 -29.14 -16.74
C LEU A 76 8.08 -29.07 -15.26
N ASN A 77 9.38 -28.91 -15.02
CA ASN A 77 9.91 -28.65 -13.68
C ASN A 77 9.97 -27.14 -13.43
N ARG A 78 9.33 -26.67 -12.35
CA ARG A 78 9.45 -25.27 -11.93
C ARG A 78 10.80 -25.06 -11.23
N VAL A 79 11.69 -24.29 -11.85
CA VAL A 79 13.00 -23.93 -11.29
C VAL A 79 13.00 -22.45 -10.91
N ILE A 80 13.31 -22.15 -9.65
CA ILE A 80 13.47 -20.78 -9.15
C ILE A 80 14.97 -20.46 -9.21
N HIS A 81 15.34 -19.51 -10.08
CA HIS A 81 16.73 -19.08 -10.20
C HIS A 81 17.05 -17.97 -9.21
N THR A 82 18.26 -17.98 -8.66
CA THR A 82 18.77 -16.88 -7.84
C THR A 82 19.02 -15.65 -8.73
N PRO A 83 18.42 -14.49 -8.42
CA PRO A 83 18.68 -13.27 -9.17
C PRO A 83 20.14 -12.82 -8.97
N ARG A 84 20.75 -12.27 -10.03
CA ARG A 84 22.05 -11.59 -9.93
C ARG A 84 21.80 -10.11 -9.65
N PHE A 85 22.47 -9.58 -8.64
CA PHE A 85 22.39 -8.14 -8.35
C PHE A 85 22.96 -7.33 -9.52
N TYR A 86 22.35 -6.18 -9.79
CA TYR A 86 22.88 -5.22 -10.73
C TYR A 86 24.23 -4.70 -10.23
N GLU A 87 25.25 -4.69 -11.09
CA GLU A 87 26.62 -4.31 -10.72
C GLU A 87 26.73 -2.85 -10.25
N GLY A 88 25.83 -1.97 -10.70
CA GLY A 88 25.76 -0.57 -10.28
C GLY A 88 24.94 -0.32 -9.00
N ASN A 89 24.63 -1.34 -8.21
CA ASN A 89 23.93 -1.15 -6.95
C ASN A 89 24.84 -0.53 -5.86
N PRO A 90 24.29 0.31 -4.96
CA PRO A 90 22.92 0.81 -4.97
C PRO A 90 22.75 1.96 -5.98
N VAL A 91 21.58 2.02 -6.64
CA VAL A 91 21.23 3.12 -7.57
C VAL A 91 20.80 4.42 -6.87
N LEU A 92 20.43 4.31 -5.59
CA LEU A 92 20.17 5.43 -4.69
C LEU A 92 20.82 5.11 -3.35
N GLY A 93 21.61 6.03 -2.81
CA GLY A 93 22.20 5.93 -1.48
C GLY A 93 22.23 7.29 -0.79
N PRO A 94 22.60 7.32 0.51
CA PRO A 94 22.68 8.55 1.26
C PRO A 94 23.91 9.36 0.81
N ASP A 95 23.67 10.58 0.33
CA ASP A 95 24.71 11.51 -0.15
C ASP A 95 24.46 12.95 0.31
N LYS A 96 23.41 13.19 1.11
CA LYS A 96 23.07 14.51 1.66
C LYS A 96 23.13 14.53 3.18
N GLU A 97 23.49 15.67 3.74
CA GLU A 97 23.61 15.86 5.19
C GLU A 97 22.29 15.67 5.93
N TRP A 98 21.16 16.02 5.31
CA TRP A 98 19.85 15.87 5.93
C TRP A 98 19.45 14.40 6.12
N GLU A 99 20.03 13.44 5.37
CA GLU A 99 19.67 12.01 5.38
C GLU A 99 20.22 11.22 6.58
N LYS A 100 20.78 11.92 7.56
CA LYS A 100 21.28 11.37 8.81
C LYS A 100 20.17 11.25 9.84
N THR A 101 20.09 10.14 10.56
CA THR A 101 19.27 10.01 11.77
C THR A 101 19.84 10.86 12.91
N THR A 102 19.15 10.97 14.04
CA THR A 102 19.62 11.68 15.24
C THR A 102 20.97 11.16 15.74
N GLU A 103 21.24 9.86 15.58
CA GLU A 103 22.49 9.21 15.95
C GLU A 103 23.58 9.31 14.85
N GLY A 104 23.30 10.00 13.74
CA GLY A 104 24.22 10.12 12.61
C GLY A 104 24.21 8.95 11.64
N GLY A 105 23.29 7.99 11.79
CA GLY A 105 23.12 6.87 10.88
C GLY A 105 22.65 7.33 9.51
N LEU A 106 23.27 6.83 8.43
CA LEU A 106 22.92 7.21 7.07
C LEU A 106 21.73 6.39 6.57
N TYR A 107 20.67 7.06 6.11
CA TYR A 107 19.50 6.37 5.58
C TYR A 107 18.93 7.11 4.37
N ALA A 108 18.93 6.44 3.22
CA ALA A 108 18.26 6.87 1.99
C ALA A 108 17.94 5.63 1.14
N ALA A 109 16.71 5.12 1.24
CA ALA A 109 16.28 3.96 0.47
C ALA A 109 14.76 3.95 0.27
N PRO A 110 14.25 3.47 -0.88
CA PRO A 110 12.82 3.22 -1.04
C PRO A 110 12.38 2.14 -0.04
N PHE A 111 11.35 2.43 0.75
CA PHE A 111 10.88 1.58 1.85
C PHE A 111 9.39 1.23 1.68
N SER A 112 9.05 0.74 0.49
CA SER A 112 7.68 0.54 -0.02
C SER A 112 6.97 1.82 -0.51
N ASP A 113 7.67 2.96 -0.48
CA ASP A 113 7.19 4.28 -0.88
C ASP A 113 6.57 4.28 -2.28
N GLY A 114 7.37 4.22 -3.33
CA GLY A 114 6.83 4.21 -4.69
C GLY A 114 7.88 4.63 -5.68
N ILE A 115 7.92 3.93 -6.81
CA ILE A 115 8.72 4.29 -7.96
C ILE A 115 7.80 4.21 -9.17
N TRP A 116 7.57 5.35 -9.81
CA TRP A 116 6.61 5.48 -10.89
C TRP A 116 7.22 6.21 -12.06
N TYR A 117 6.99 5.71 -13.28
CA TYR A 117 7.14 6.55 -14.47
C TYR A 117 5.90 7.43 -14.61
N ASP A 118 6.11 8.75 -14.57
CA ASP A 118 5.07 9.74 -14.83
C ASP A 118 5.16 10.19 -16.29
N GLU A 119 4.20 9.77 -17.09
CA GLU A 119 4.13 10.11 -18.51
C GLU A 119 3.93 11.61 -18.77
N LYS A 120 3.36 12.36 -17.81
CA LYS A 120 3.19 13.82 -17.98
C LYS A 120 4.52 14.56 -17.86
N ASP A 121 5.40 14.07 -17.00
CA ASP A 121 6.71 14.67 -16.75
C ASP A 121 7.83 13.99 -17.54
N GLY A 122 7.55 12.84 -18.16
CA GLY A 122 8.50 12.09 -18.98
C GLY A 122 9.63 11.41 -18.18
N LYS A 123 9.47 11.21 -16.87
CA LYS A 123 10.53 10.72 -15.97
C LYS A 123 10.04 9.74 -14.92
N PHE A 124 10.96 8.92 -14.43
CA PHE A 124 10.79 8.16 -13.20
C PHE A 124 10.87 9.08 -11.99
N LYS A 125 9.95 8.88 -11.05
CA LYS A 125 9.86 9.54 -9.76
C LYS A 125 9.98 8.50 -8.67
N MET A 126 10.81 8.78 -7.67
CA MET A 126 11.00 7.94 -6.49
C MET A 126 10.75 8.78 -5.26
N TRP A 127 9.99 8.20 -4.34
CA TRP A 127 9.95 8.65 -2.97
C TRP A 127 10.70 7.65 -2.11
N TYR A 128 11.39 8.13 -1.09
CA TYR A 128 12.25 7.28 -0.31
C TYR A 128 12.29 7.70 1.16
N LEU A 129 12.59 6.73 2.01
CA LEU A 129 12.81 6.94 3.43
C LEU A 129 14.19 7.54 3.61
N ALA A 130 14.24 8.69 4.27
CA ALA A 130 15.46 9.42 4.55
C ALA A 130 15.58 9.67 6.06
N GLY A 131 16.79 9.60 6.61
CA GLY A 131 17.03 9.91 8.01
C GLY A 131 16.59 11.34 8.35
N ALA A 132 16.02 11.55 9.53
CA ALA A 132 15.40 12.84 9.90
C ALA A 132 15.98 13.51 11.15
N GLY A 133 17.24 13.25 11.47
CA GLY A 133 17.91 13.78 12.67
C GLY A 133 18.03 15.30 12.70
N VAL A 134 17.91 15.97 11.55
CA VAL A 134 17.90 17.44 11.45
C VAL A 134 16.64 18.08 12.05
N LEU A 135 15.49 17.38 11.97
CA LEU A 135 14.18 17.87 12.42
C LEU A 135 13.67 17.13 13.67
N HIS A 136 13.77 15.81 13.68
CA HIS A 136 13.15 14.96 14.70
C HIS A 136 14.19 14.46 15.69
N LYS A 137 14.54 15.31 16.66
CA LYS A 137 15.57 15.03 17.69
C LYS A 137 15.04 14.30 18.93
N GLY A 138 13.72 14.16 19.06
CA GLY A 138 13.07 13.55 20.23
C GLY A 138 13.09 12.02 20.25
N ASP A 139 13.59 11.39 19.19
CA ASP A 139 13.65 9.95 19.01
C ASP A 139 14.98 9.57 18.31
N ASN A 140 15.53 8.40 18.64
CA ASN A 140 16.81 7.95 18.09
C ASN A 140 16.71 7.52 16.61
N GLN A 141 15.55 6.99 16.22
CA GLN A 141 15.25 6.55 14.86
C GLN A 141 14.07 7.36 14.32
N THR A 142 14.39 8.30 13.45
CA THR A 142 13.42 9.22 12.87
C THR A 142 13.65 9.36 11.39
N PHE A 143 12.56 9.47 10.65
CA PHE A 143 12.59 9.49 9.19
C PHE A 143 11.52 10.40 8.61
N TYR A 144 11.80 10.99 7.46
CA TYR A 144 10.85 11.75 6.65
C TYR A 144 10.81 11.19 5.23
N THR A 145 10.07 11.84 4.33
CA THR A 145 9.98 11.43 2.91
C THR A 145 10.83 12.32 2.03
N GLY A 146 11.86 11.74 1.41
CA GLY A 146 12.66 12.36 0.36
C GLY A 146 12.13 12.02 -1.04
N TYR A 147 12.57 12.78 -2.04
CA TYR A 147 12.17 12.62 -3.44
C TYR A 147 13.37 12.63 -4.40
N ALA A 148 13.34 11.79 -5.43
CA ALA A 148 14.36 11.71 -6.45
C ALA A 148 13.74 11.46 -7.84
N GLU A 149 14.46 11.87 -8.88
CA GLU A 149 14.03 11.78 -10.28
C GLU A 149 15.07 11.06 -11.13
N SER A 150 14.61 10.36 -12.17
CA SER A 150 15.49 9.65 -13.10
C SER A 150 14.87 9.56 -14.49
N GLU A 151 15.69 9.64 -15.54
CA GLU A 151 15.24 9.39 -16.92
C GLU A 151 15.27 7.90 -17.28
N ASP A 152 16.13 7.11 -16.61
CA ASP A 152 16.43 5.72 -16.99
C ASP A 152 16.19 4.69 -15.88
N GLY A 153 15.78 5.14 -14.68
CA GLY A 153 15.55 4.33 -13.50
C GLY A 153 16.82 3.83 -12.81
N LYS A 154 18.01 4.23 -13.27
CA LYS A 154 19.32 3.80 -12.77
C LYS A 154 20.13 4.96 -12.18
N HIS A 155 20.08 6.12 -12.80
CA HIS A 155 20.76 7.33 -12.33
C HIS A 155 19.73 8.29 -11.74
N TRP A 156 19.86 8.56 -10.44
CA TRP A 156 18.88 9.32 -9.68
C TRP A 156 19.43 10.68 -9.26
N THR A 157 18.66 11.73 -9.53
CA THR A 157 18.93 13.11 -9.10
C THR A 157 18.02 13.45 -7.92
N LYS A 158 18.58 14.06 -6.87
CA LYS A 158 17.85 14.61 -5.72
C LYS A 158 17.70 16.12 -5.92
N PRO A 159 16.60 16.62 -6.52
CA PRO A 159 16.47 18.03 -6.88
C PRO A 159 16.32 18.93 -5.65
N VAL A 160 16.72 20.18 -5.77
CA VAL A 160 16.39 21.21 -4.78
C VAL A 160 14.92 21.62 -4.97
N LEU A 161 14.13 21.55 -3.89
CA LEU A 161 12.71 21.86 -3.87
C LEU A 161 12.42 23.05 -2.94
N ASP A 162 11.26 23.66 -3.13
CA ASP A 162 10.75 24.84 -2.41
C ASP A 162 9.98 24.50 -1.11
N ILE A 163 10.07 23.26 -0.64
CA ILE A 163 9.32 22.76 0.52
C ILE A 163 10.06 23.00 1.83
N TRP A 164 11.29 22.49 1.93
CA TRP A 164 12.07 22.59 3.17
C TRP A 164 13.55 22.82 2.88
N ASN A 165 14.04 23.99 3.31
CA ASN A 165 15.46 24.33 3.40
C ASN A 165 16.29 24.01 2.13
N GLN A 166 15.72 24.21 0.94
CA GLN A 166 16.38 23.92 -0.34
C GLN A 166 16.88 22.46 -0.44
N THR A 167 16.12 21.52 0.12
CA THR A 167 16.38 20.07 0.07
C THR A 167 15.41 19.39 -0.89
N ASN A 168 15.53 18.07 -1.02
CA ASN A 168 14.60 17.22 -1.76
C ASN A 168 13.55 16.54 -0.83
N ILE A 169 13.30 17.10 0.34
CA ILE A 169 12.32 16.58 1.31
C ILE A 169 10.93 17.07 0.92
N VAL A 170 9.99 16.14 0.78
CA VAL A 170 8.62 16.44 0.32
C VAL A 170 7.56 16.31 1.41
N ASP A 171 7.84 15.58 2.49
CA ASP A 171 6.96 15.50 3.66
C ASP A 171 7.82 15.36 4.91
N THR A 172 7.70 16.32 5.83
CA THR A 172 8.53 16.41 7.04
C THR A 172 7.98 15.62 8.22
N CYS A 173 6.80 14.98 8.11
CA CYS A 173 6.26 14.13 9.16
C CYS A 173 7.24 13.02 9.56
N ASN A 174 7.36 12.76 10.86
CA ASN A 174 8.12 11.60 11.34
C ASN A 174 7.32 10.32 11.03
N ARG A 175 7.90 9.42 10.24
CA ARG A 175 7.20 8.25 9.72
C ARG A 175 8.02 6.97 9.81
N ASP A 176 7.36 5.85 9.54
CA ASP A 176 7.99 4.56 9.23
C ASP A 176 7.85 4.25 7.71
N ALA A 177 7.00 3.31 7.31
CA ALA A 177 6.72 3.03 5.90
C ALA A 177 5.78 4.09 5.28
N ALA A 178 5.76 4.14 3.95
CA ALA A 178 4.68 4.79 3.22
C ALA A 178 4.37 4.02 1.95
N THR A 179 3.21 4.28 1.37
CA THR A 179 2.89 3.94 -0.01
C THR A 179 2.42 5.19 -0.72
N ILE A 180 3.15 5.57 -1.75
CA ILE A 180 2.89 6.66 -2.69
C ILE A 180 2.51 6.04 -4.02
N TRP A 181 1.29 6.36 -4.44
CA TRP A 181 0.67 5.83 -5.63
C TRP A 181 0.39 6.95 -6.62
N LEU A 182 0.88 6.78 -7.86
CA LEU A 182 0.45 7.59 -8.99
C LEU A 182 -0.84 6.99 -9.56
N ASP A 183 -1.97 7.61 -9.23
CA ASP A 183 -3.27 7.20 -9.73
C ASP A 183 -3.51 7.78 -11.12
N LYS A 184 -3.27 6.96 -12.14
CA LYS A 184 -3.45 7.33 -13.55
C LYS A 184 -4.93 7.38 -13.98
N GLN A 185 -5.85 6.91 -13.14
CA GLN A 185 -7.29 6.89 -13.41
C GLN A 185 -8.05 7.97 -12.65
N GLU A 186 -7.39 8.66 -11.70
CA GLU A 186 -7.97 9.75 -10.95
C GLU A 186 -8.44 10.89 -11.87
N LYS A 187 -9.67 11.35 -11.63
CA LYS A 187 -10.31 12.42 -12.40
C LYS A 187 -10.07 13.79 -11.76
N ASP A 188 -9.92 13.85 -10.44
CA ASP A 188 -9.57 15.06 -9.71
C ASP A 188 -8.04 15.24 -9.73
N PRO A 189 -7.50 16.19 -10.52
CA PRO A 189 -6.05 16.36 -10.65
C PRO A 189 -5.36 16.70 -9.32
N SER A 190 -6.08 17.20 -8.31
CA SER A 190 -5.52 17.46 -6.98
C SER A 190 -5.25 16.18 -6.17
N LYS A 191 -5.80 15.03 -6.59
CA LYS A 191 -5.70 13.72 -5.93
C LYS A 191 -4.93 12.69 -6.74
N ARG A 192 -4.25 13.15 -7.79
CA ARG A 192 -3.50 12.31 -8.73
C ARG A 192 -2.45 11.45 -8.03
N TYR A 193 -1.81 12.01 -7.01
CA TYR A 193 -0.91 11.27 -6.13
C TYR A 193 -1.59 11.03 -4.79
N LYS A 194 -1.42 9.82 -4.27
CA LYS A 194 -1.99 9.37 -3.01
C LYS A 194 -0.87 8.83 -2.14
N MET A 195 -0.72 9.37 -0.94
CA MET A 195 0.29 8.93 0.04
C MET A 195 -0.41 8.34 1.26
N PHE A 196 -0.22 7.04 1.48
CA PHE A 196 -0.58 6.33 2.69
C PHE A 196 0.65 6.33 3.59
N ASN A 197 0.79 7.36 4.44
CA ASN A 197 1.95 7.52 5.31
C ASN A 197 1.74 6.81 6.64
N VAL A 198 2.71 6.03 7.12
CA VAL A 198 2.66 5.42 8.45
C VAL A 198 3.25 6.40 9.46
N GLU A 199 2.38 7.17 10.12
CA GLU A 199 2.75 8.24 11.05
C GLU A 199 2.48 7.86 12.50
N ARG A 200 3.25 8.42 13.43
CA ARG A 200 2.97 8.28 14.86
C ARG A 200 1.80 9.18 15.26
N ARG A 201 0.84 8.62 15.98
CA ARG A 201 -0.22 9.40 16.63
C ARG A 201 0.36 10.34 17.68
N PRO A 202 -0.01 11.63 17.66
CA PRO A 202 0.44 12.58 18.68
C PRO A 202 -0.02 12.21 20.10
N THR A 203 -1.17 11.55 20.23
CA THR A 203 -1.82 11.27 21.51
C THR A 203 -1.17 10.13 22.30
N ASP A 204 -0.79 9.04 21.62
CA ASP A 204 -0.32 7.81 22.27
C ASP A 204 0.88 7.16 21.56
N ARG A 205 1.43 7.81 20.53
CA ARG A 205 2.62 7.40 19.77
C ARG A 205 2.48 6.10 19.00
N ARG A 206 1.28 5.51 18.94
CA ARG A 206 1.00 4.32 18.13
C ARG A 206 0.94 4.67 16.64
N TRP A 207 1.23 3.71 15.77
CA TRP A 207 1.24 3.95 14.33
C TRP A 207 -0.17 3.94 13.73
N GLN A 208 -0.35 4.73 12.68
CA GLN A 208 -1.56 4.77 11.87
C GLN A 208 -1.21 5.13 10.42
N PHE A 209 -2.06 4.78 9.47
CA PHE A 209 -2.03 5.41 8.15
C PHE A 209 -2.63 6.81 8.24
N ILE A 210 -1.99 7.76 7.58
CA ILE A 210 -2.53 9.06 7.19
C ILE A 210 -2.57 9.11 5.67
N LEU A 211 -3.75 9.36 5.10
CA LEU A 211 -3.91 9.55 3.67
C LEU A 211 -3.72 11.04 3.33
N LYS A 212 -2.77 11.33 2.45
CA LYS A 212 -2.51 12.66 1.88
C LYS A 212 -2.67 12.61 0.37
N TYR A 213 -3.01 13.76 -0.22
CA TYR A 213 -3.12 13.92 -1.66
C TYR A 213 -2.13 14.96 -2.18
N SER A 214 -1.73 14.81 -3.44
CA SER A 214 -0.92 15.78 -4.16
C SER A 214 -1.25 15.77 -5.65
N SER A 215 -1.05 16.91 -6.31
CA SER A 215 -1.22 17.04 -7.77
C SER A 215 0.04 16.68 -8.56
N ASP A 216 1.22 16.84 -7.95
CA ASP A 216 2.54 16.65 -8.56
C ASP A 216 3.41 15.59 -7.86
N GLY A 217 2.99 15.14 -6.66
CA GLY A 217 3.70 14.21 -5.81
C GLY A 217 4.85 14.86 -5.03
N ILE A 218 4.95 16.18 -5.07
CA ILE A 218 5.97 16.99 -4.40
C ILE A 218 5.29 17.80 -3.30
N HIS A 219 4.22 18.54 -3.64
CA HIS A 219 3.46 19.34 -2.70
C HIS A 219 2.30 18.53 -2.11
N TRP A 220 2.52 17.96 -0.93
CA TRP A 220 1.52 17.16 -0.23
C TRP A 220 0.59 18.03 0.61
N GLY A 221 -0.71 17.78 0.50
CA GLY A 221 -1.72 18.39 1.37
C GLY A 221 -1.76 17.75 2.76
N GLU A 222 -2.56 18.34 3.64
CA GLU A 222 -2.86 17.80 4.97
C GLU A 222 -3.49 16.40 4.91
N GLY A 223 -3.42 15.67 6.02
CA GLY A 223 -4.08 14.37 6.17
C GLY A 223 -5.60 14.49 6.04
N VAL A 224 -6.17 13.78 5.06
CA VAL A 224 -7.62 13.81 4.79
C VAL A 224 -8.38 12.63 5.40
N ALA A 225 -7.67 11.58 5.79
CA ALA A 225 -8.22 10.40 6.44
C ALA A 225 -7.13 9.65 7.22
N GLN A 226 -7.55 8.82 8.18
CA GLN A 226 -6.64 7.99 8.97
C GLN A 226 -7.19 6.58 9.21
N SER A 227 -6.30 5.63 9.51
CA SER A 227 -6.68 4.30 9.99
C SER A 227 -6.80 4.25 11.51
N GLY A 228 -7.28 3.11 12.02
CA GLY A 228 -7.05 2.72 13.40
C GLY A 228 -5.58 2.34 13.66
N ASP A 229 -5.35 1.76 14.83
CA ASP A 229 -4.04 1.29 15.28
C ASP A 229 -3.46 0.21 14.36
N LEU A 230 -2.17 0.31 14.05
CA LEU A 230 -1.39 -0.68 13.29
C LEU A 230 0.08 -0.62 13.72
N TYR A 231 0.93 -1.52 13.19
CA TYR A 231 2.38 -1.48 13.40
C TYR A 231 3.15 -1.03 12.14
N ASP A 232 4.45 -0.81 12.32
CA ASP A 232 5.43 -0.48 11.28
C ASP A 232 5.40 -1.48 10.10
N ARG A 233 5.96 -1.13 8.94
CA ARG A 233 5.96 -1.95 7.70
C ARG A 233 4.56 -2.30 7.17
N SER A 234 3.58 -1.43 7.42
CA SER A 234 2.27 -1.48 6.78
C SER A 234 2.32 -0.77 5.42
N SER A 235 1.59 -1.28 4.43
CA SER A 235 1.55 -0.73 3.07
C SER A 235 0.14 -0.78 2.48
N ALA A 236 -0.09 -0.03 1.41
CA ALA A 236 -1.33 -0.06 0.62
C ALA A 236 -1.04 -0.45 -0.84
N PHE A 237 -2.04 -0.95 -1.55
CA PHE A 237 -2.02 -1.03 -3.01
C PHE A 237 -3.45 -0.95 -3.56
N TYR A 238 -3.57 -0.57 -4.82
CA TYR A 238 -4.86 -0.56 -5.51
C TYR A 238 -5.03 -1.84 -6.32
N ASN A 239 -6.18 -2.50 -6.16
CA ASN A 239 -6.58 -3.66 -6.93
C ASN A 239 -7.55 -3.23 -8.05
N PRO A 240 -7.07 -3.07 -9.30
CA PRO A 240 -7.90 -2.58 -10.41
C PRO A 240 -8.93 -3.60 -10.89
N PHE A 241 -8.83 -4.87 -10.51
CA PHE A 241 -9.81 -5.90 -10.90
C PHE A 241 -11.07 -5.88 -10.04
N ARG A 242 -10.98 -5.27 -8.86
CA ARG A 242 -12.05 -5.16 -7.88
C ARG A 242 -12.46 -3.72 -7.58
N ASP A 243 -11.70 -2.75 -8.07
CA ASP A 243 -11.89 -1.33 -7.78
C ASP A 243 -11.83 -1.03 -6.26
N VAL A 244 -10.84 -1.61 -5.58
CA VAL A 244 -10.63 -1.43 -4.13
C VAL A 244 -9.17 -1.16 -3.80
N TRP A 245 -8.96 -0.44 -2.70
CA TRP A 245 -7.66 -0.35 -2.05
C TRP A 245 -7.51 -1.46 -1.05
N ALA A 246 -6.39 -2.17 -1.12
CA ALA A 246 -6.01 -3.18 -0.15
C ALA A 246 -4.93 -2.63 0.77
N LEU A 247 -5.20 -2.66 2.07
CA LEU A 247 -4.23 -2.33 3.12
C LEU A 247 -3.62 -3.62 3.66
N SER A 248 -2.30 -3.76 3.57
CA SER A 248 -1.54 -4.83 4.23
C SER A 248 -0.92 -4.27 5.49
N MET A 249 -1.49 -4.63 6.62
CA MET A 249 -1.16 -4.04 7.91
C MET A 249 -0.37 -5.03 8.76
N ARG A 250 0.71 -4.58 9.37
CA ARG A 250 1.45 -5.39 10.34
C ARG A 250 0.74 -5.33 11.69
N TYR A 251 0.68 -6.47 12.36
CA TYR A 251 0.22 -6.62 13.73
C TYR A 251 1.07 -7.65 14.49
N GLY A 252 0.90 -7.68 15.82
CA GLY A 252 1.40 -8.75 16.67
C GLY A 252 0.27 -9.70 17.06
N THR A 253 0.58 -10.99 17.06
CA THR A 253 -0.25 -12.06 17.61
C THR A 253 0.53 -12.76 18.72
N THR A 254 -0.16 -13.59 19.50
CA THR A 254 0.44 -14.51 20.48
C THR A 254 1.48 -15.46 19.87
N VAL A 255 1.37 -15.73 18.57
CA VAL A 255 2.29 -16.59 17.81
C VAL A 255 3.48 -15.83 17.21
N SER A 256 3.27 -14.60 16.75
CA SER A 256 4.29 -13.83 16.04
C SER A 256 4.09 -12.32 16.19
N SER A 257 5.19 -11.60 16.49
CA SER A 257 5.22 -10.13 16.51
C SER A 257 5.27 -9.49 15.12
N ARG A 258 5.22 -10.30 14.06
CA ARG A 258 5.34 -9.91 12.64
C ARG A 258 4.24 -10.57 11.79
N SER A 259 3.01 -10.57 12.31
CA SER A 259 1.84 -11.05 11.58
C SER A 259 1.32 -9.96 10.64
N ARG A 260 0.55 -10.36 9.61
CA ARG A 260 -0.11 -9.44 8.68
C ARG A 260 -1.61 -9.66 8.68
N SER A 261 -2.36 -8.57 8.65
CA SER A 261 -3.79 -8.56 8.34
C SER A 261 -4.05 -7.76 7.07
N TYR A 262 -5.20 -7.99 6.46
CA TYR A 262 -5.59 -7.35 5.20
C TYR A 262 -6.98 -6.74 5.33
N LEU A 263 -7.15 -5.57 4.72
CA LEU A 263 -8.44 -4.89 4.62
C LEU A 263 -8.62 -4.39 3.19
N GLU A 264 -9.81 -4.55 2.63
CA GLU A 264 -10.21 -3.89 1.38
C GLU A 264 -11.12 -2.71 1.71
N ILE A 265 -10.87 -1.56 1.07
CA ILE A 265 -11.65 -0.33 1.26
C ILE A 265 -11.93 0.35 -0.09
N PHE A 266 -13.09 0.98 -0.19
CA PHE A 266 -13.37 1.98 -1.23
C PHE A 266 -12.92 3.35 -0.71
N LEU A 267 -12.22 4.16 -1.52
CA LEU A 267 -11.72 5.48 -1.09
C LEU A 267 -12.82 6.44 -0.63
N THR A 268 -14.06 6.25 -1.10
CA THR A 268 -15.24 7.00 -0.67
C THR A 268 -15.62 6.74 0.80
N ILE A 269 -15.09 5.70 1.44
CA ILE A 269 -15.50 5.19 2.77
C ILE A 269 -14.37 5.35 3.82
N LEU A 270 -13.32 6.12 3.54
CA LEU A 270 -12.22 6.37 4.50
C LEU A 270 -12.62 7.36 5.63
N LYS A 271 -13.68 7.01 6.36
CA LYS A 271 -13.95 7.42 7.74
C LYS A 271 -14.02 6.14 8.59
N ILE A 272 -12.89 5.48 8.75
CA ILE A 272 -12.83 4.31 9.62
C ILE A 272 -13.00 4.82 11.05
N HIS A 273 -14.10 4.42 11.68
CA HIS A 273 -14.44 4.80 13.05
C HIS A 273 -13.38 4.29 14.03
N THR A 274 -13.11 5.14 15.02
CA THR A 274 -12.23 4.96 16.18
C THR A 274 -12.42 3.65 16.93
#